data_AF-A0A6N4H8E5-F1
#
_entry.id   AF-A0A6N4H8E5-F1
#
_cell.length_a   1.000
_cell.length_b   1.000
_cell.length_c   1.000
_cell.angle_alpha   90.00
_cell.angle_beta   90.00
_cell.angle_gamma   90.00
#
_symmetry.space_group_name_H-M   'P 1'
#
loop_
_entity.id
_entity.type
_entity.pdbx_description
1 polymer ?
#
loop_
_entity_poly.entity_id
_entity_poly.type
_entity_poly.pdbx_seq_one_letter_code
_entity_poly.pdbx_strand_id
1 'polypeptide(L)'
;MILLIGLLSAGCLGRRTANDNTDNNVTAALPAADSAVAETAVAPVCDSIPEANPEARNFERHGPFVENDTTFLYQSSVYDPEHDRTSHCRAYIEMNRESESYRLLASCTTPGYNDWNRDSFAQYLELLKEQHPEPLPVYSLQECPRAWIPICSYRGKYYVDMLYWYPIWITESLFVRQMMDGPFPSIIDAFERIDPTHYCFRTTAGYLDIQQVDVYIVDPVRKIAVFAFSGEEPENPRYLGLYAPPETVREMDLIEWDFTESPDGDEIDWDEPDYEALIAGRNSGSVDLQTENKPEE
;
A
#
# COMPACT_ATOMS: atom_id res chain seq x y z
N MET A 1 -36.25 12.04 -12.91
CA MET A 1 -36.42 12.76 -11.62
C MET A 1 -36.21 11.72 -10.52
N ILE A 2 -34.97 11.53 -10.10
CA ILE A 2 -34.57 10.52 -9.10
C ILE A 2 -33.90 11.27 -7.97
N LEU A 3 -34.44 11.06 -6.77
CA LEU A 3 -34.11 11.74 -5.53
C LEU A 3 -32.72 11.32 -5.04
N LEU A 4 -31.84 12.31 -4.81
CA LEU A 4 -30.63 12.16 -4.01
C LEU A 4 -31.03 11.83 -2.57
N ILE A 5 -30.54 10.72 -2.04
CA ILE A 5 -30.49 10.49 -0.59
C ILE A 5 -29.02 10.54 -0.20
N GLY A 6 -28.62 11.68 0.38
CA GLY A 6 -27.36 11.80 1.09
C GLY A 6 -27.45 11.07 2.43
N LEU A 7 -26.43 10.27 2.74
CA LEU A 7 -26.15 9.87 4.11
C LEU A 7 -24.79 10.44 4.51
N LEU A 8 -24.86 11.43 5.40
CA LEU A 8 -23.81 11.76 6.34
C LEU A 8 -23.68 10.61 7.35
N SER A 9 -22.46 10.13 7.58
CA SER A 9 -22.12 9.45 8.83
C SER A 9 -20.68 9.78 9.22
N ALA A 10 -20.57 10.72 10.15
CA ALA A 10 -19.43 10.82 11.04
C ALA A 10 -19.39 9.57 11.94
N GLY A 11 -18.19 9.04 12.17
CA GLY A 11 -17.99 7.86 12.99
C GLY A 11 -16.54 7.72 13.44
N CYS A 12 -16.09 8.63 14.31
CA CYS A 12 -14.89 8.42 15.11
C CYS A 12 -15.13 7.23 16.04
N LEU A 13 -14.31 6.18 15.95
CA LEU A 13 -14.18 5.15 16.98
C LEU A 13 -12.70 4.84 17.18
N GLY A 14 -12.13 5.56 18.14
CA GLY A 14 -10.79 5.32 18.66
C GLY A 14 -10.67 3.92 19.27
N ARG A 15 -9.54 3.26 18.99
CA ARG A 15 -9.13 2.01 19.62
C ARG A 15 -8.84 2.28 21.10
N ARG A 16 -9.56 1.58 21.98
CA ARG A 16 -9.31 1.58 23.43
C ARG A 16 -8.09 0.72 23.73
N THR A 17 -7.08 1.33 24.36
CA THR A 17 -5.98 0.63 25.06
C THR A 17 -6.52 -0.09 26.30
N ALA A 18 -6.24 -1.38 26.42
CA ALA A 18 -6.41 -2.10 27.67
C ALA A 18 -5.12 -1.95 28.49
N ASN A 19 -5.20 -1.15 29.55
CA ASN A 19 -4.30 -1.26 30.70
C ASN A 19 -4.63 -2.55 31.44
N ASP A 20 -3.63 -3.36 31.74
CA ASP A 20 -3.66 -4.15 32.96
C ASP A 20 -2.29 -4.07 33.65
N ASN A 21 -2.31 -3.30 34.73
CA ASN A 21 -1.25 -3.21 35.72
C ASN A 21 -1.40 -4.42 36.63
N THR A 22 -0.33 -5.19 36.85
CA THR A 22 -0.23 -5.97 38.09
C THR A 22 1.22 -5.99 38.54
N ASP A 23 1.47 -5.17 39.55
CA ASP A 23 2.65 -5.22 40.40
C ASP A 23 2.85 -6.64 40.94
N ASN A 24 4.09 -7.12 40.90
CA ASN A 24 4.62 -7.92 42.00
C ASN A 24 6.13 -7.80 42.08
N ASN A 25 6.54 -7.17 43.17
CA ASN A 25 7.89 -6.85 43.58
C ASN A 25 8.47 -8.05 44.34
N VAL A 26 9.59 -8.62 43.89
CA VAL A 26 10.47 -9.43 44.75
C VAL A 26 11.93 -9.06 44.48
N THR A 27 12.49 -8.36 45.45
CA THR A 27 13.90 -8.00 45.55
C THR A 27 14.73 -9.19 46.05
N ALA A 28 15.87 -9.47 45.41
CA ALA A 28 16.98 -10.21 46.03
C ALA A 28 18.32 -9.76 45.41
N ALA A 29 19.32 -9.61 46.29
CA ALA A 29 20.52 -8.80 46.14
C ALA A 29 21.68 -9.43 45.35
N LEU A 30 22.61 -8.54 44.94
CA LEU A 30 23.91 -8.72 44.25
C LEU A 30 24.91 -9.63 45.01
N PRO A 31 26.04 -10.03 44.38
CA PRO A 31 27.24 -9.18 44.46
C PRO A 31 28.04 -9.03 43.15
N ALA A 32 28.93 -8.04 43.20
CA ALA A 32 29.72 -7.41 42.15
C ALA A 32 30.74 -8.31 41.42
N ALA A 33 30.99 -7.96 40.15
CA ALA A 33 32.25 -8.22 39.46
C ALA A 33 32.65 -6.96 38.69
N ASP A 34 33.81 -6.45 39.08
CA ASP A 34 34.49 -5.25 38.62
C ASP A 34 35.17 -5.55 37.27
N SER A 35 34.84 -4.83 36.20
CA SER A 35 35.64 -4.81 34.97
C SER A 35 35.42 -3.53 34.20
N ALA A 36 36.51 -2.80 34.00
CA ALA A 36 36.62 -1.46 33.47
C ALA A 36 35.88 -1.24 32.13
N VAL A 37 35.03 -0.22 32.09
CA VAL A 37 34.37 0.29 30.88
C VAL A 37 35.12 1.53 30.42
N ALA A 38 35.61 1.47 29.17
CA ALA A 38 36.17 2.61 28.47
C ALA A 38 35.09 3.69 28.28
N GLU A 39 35.46 4.92 28.58
CA GLU A 39 34.64 6.12 28.47
C GLU A 39 34.28 6.39 27.01
N THR A 40 33.13 5.88 26.57
CA THR A 40 32.53 6.21 25.28
C THR A 40 31.47 7.26 25.53
N ALA A 41 31.64 8.43 24.90
CA ALA A 41 30.76 9.58 25.06
C ALA A 41 29.29 9.17 24.85
N VAL A 42 28.51 9.33 25.91
CA VAL A 42 27.06 9.09 25.93
C VAL A 42 26.41 10.18 25.08
N ALA A 43 25.85 9.79 23.94
CA ALA A 43 24.88 10.61 23.22
C ALA A 43 23.69 10.91 24.14
N PRO A 44 23.12 12.12 24.13
CA PRO A 44 22.00 12.43 25.02
C PRO A 44 20.84 11.48 24.69
N VAL A 45 20.45 10.70 25.69
CA VAL A 45 19.16 10.04 25.76
C VAL A 45 18.13 11.17 25.73
N CYS A 46 17.45 11.36 24.59
CA CYS A 46 16.23 12.13 24.55
C CYS A 46 15.12 11.26 25.13
N ASP A 47 15.11 11.17 26.47
CA ASP A 47 13.88 10.96 27.21
C ASP A 47 12.91 12.04 26.76
N SER A 48 11.71 11.63 26.34
CA SER A 48 10.45 12.36 26.42
C SER A 48 10.48 13.84 26.01
N ILE A 49 9.73 14.18 24.95
CA ILE A 49 9.41 15.58 24.58
C ILE A 49 9.21 16.41 25.86
N PRO A 50 10.06 17.41 26.15
CA PRO A 50 10.00 18.12 27.41
C PRO A 50 8.63 18.79 27.55
N GLU A 51 7.93 18.50 28.65
CA GLU A 51 6.62 19.06 29.01
C GLU A 51 6.58 20.60 29.09
N ALA A 52 7.73 21.28 28.93
CA ALA A 52 7.97 22.65 29.36
C ALA A 52 8.03 23.71 28.25
N ASN A 53 7.84 23.39 26.97
CA ASN A 53 7.74 24.42 25.93
C ASN A 53 6.53 24.21 24.98
N PRO A 54 5.47 25.02 25.07
CA PRO A 54 4.35 24.95 24.11
C PRO A 54 4.79 25.25 22.66
N GLU A 55 5.86 26.00 22.43
CA GLU A 55 6.43 26.19 21.08
C GLU A 55 7.14 24.94 20.55
N ALA A 56 7.55 24.01 21.42
CA ALA A 56 8.12 22.71 21.01
C ALA A 56 7.04 21.65 20.74
N ARG A 57 5.76 21.93 21.03
CA ARG A 57 4.64 21.03 20.74
C ARG A 57 4.16 21.12 19.29
N ASN A 58 4.44 22.24 18.63
CA ASN A 58 4.03 22.53 17.27
C ASN A 58 5.25 22.51 16.35
N PHE A 59 5.32 21.54 15.45
CA PHE A 59 6.37 21.49 14.45
C PHE A 59 5.89 20.76 13.20
N GLU A 60 6.61 21.00 12.13
CA GLU A 60 6.43 20.35 10.84
C GLU A 60 7.80 20.20 10.18
N ARG A 61 8.07 19.01 9.65
CA ARG A 61 9.33 18.66 8.99
C ARG A 61 9.00 17.88 7.72
N HIS A 62 9.48 18.40 6.60
CA HIS A 62 9.34 17.76 5.29
C HIS A 62 10.68 17.22 4.80
N GLY A 63 10.59 16.19 3.96
CA GLY A 63 11.73 15.57 3.31
C GLY A 63 12.44 14.57 4.21
N PRO A 64 13.42 13.83 3.65
CA PRO A 64 13.99 12.71 4.35
C PRO A 64 14.95 13.16 5.44
N PHE A 65 14.73 12.66 6.65
CA PHE A 65 15.66 12.80 7.76
C PHE A 65 15.66 11.56 8.64
N VAL A 66 16.76 11.33 9.36
CA VAL A 66 16.91 10.16 10.24
C VAL A 66 16.75 10.59 11.69
N GLU A 67 15.97 9.82 12.44
CA GLU A 67 15.78 9.97 13.87
C GLU A 67 15.57 8.58 14.49
N ASN A 68 16.38 8.21 15.49
CA ASN A 68 16.33 6.91 16.17
C ASN A 68 16.33 5.70 15.20
N ASP A 69 17.24 5.72 14.22
CA ASP A 69 17.37 4.71 13.15
C ASP A 69 16.16 4.59 12.20
N THR A 70 15.17 5.46 12.31
CA THR A 70 14.03 5.55 11.40
C THR A 70 14.25 6.68 10.40
N THR A 71 14.03 6.41 9.12
CA THR A 71 14.02 7.45 8.07
C THR A 71 12.61 7.97 7.90
N PHE A 72 12.36 9.19 8.37
CA PHE A 72 11.09 9.90 8.17
C PHE A 72 11.10 10.63 6.84
N LEU A 73 9.97 10.67 6.16
CA LEU A 73 9.71 11.46 4.96
C LEU A 73 8.89 12.71 5.28
N TYR A 74 8.08 12.64 6.33
CA TYR A 74 7.28 13.73 6.86
C TYR A 74 7.00 13.50 8.35
N GLN A 75 6.96 14.59 9.13
CA GLN A 75 6.59 14.54 10.54
C GLN A 75 6.01 15.88 10.97
N SER A 76 4.82 15.86 11.56
CA SER A 76 4.19 17.03 12.16
C SER A 76 3.53 16.70 13.50
N SER A 77 3.43 17.72 14.34
CA SER A 77 2.72 17.71 15.61
C SER A 77 2.08 19.09 15.78
N VAL A 78 0.79 19.14 16.10
CA VAL A 78 0.04 20.37 16.30
C VAL A 78 -0.83 20.22 17.55
N TYR A 79 -0.56 21.03 18.56
CA TYR A 79 -1.34 21.16 19.77
C TYR A 79 -2.46 22.20 19.59
N ASP A 80 -3.70 21.75 19.80
CA ASP A 80 -4.93 22.53 19.84
C ASP A 80 -5.26 22.85 21.31
N PRO A 81 -5.02 24.10 21.78
CA PRO A 81 -5.24 24.49 23.16
C PRO A 81 -6.74 24.62 23.51
N GLU A 82 -7.64 24.75 22.54
CA GLU A 82 -9.07 24.89 22.80
C GLU A 82 -9.68 23.56 23.23
N HIS A 83 -9.20 22.46 22.65
CA HIS A 83 -9.66 21.10 22.95
C HIS A 83 -8.66 20.27 23.76
N ASP A 84 -7.54 20.87 24.17
CA ASP A 84 -6.43 20.22 24.88
C ASP A 84 -5.98 18.89 24.23
N ARG A 85 -5.78 18.92 22.91
CA ARG A 85 -5.42 17.75 22.10
C ARG A 85 -4.21 18.02 21.22
N THR A 86 -3.42 17.00 20.96
CA THR A 86 -2.32 17.05 19.98
C THR A 86 -2.67 16.16 18.81
N SER A 87 -2.67 16.74 17.61
CA SER A 87 -2.72 16.01 16.35
C SER A 87 -1.29 15.74 15.87
N HIS A 88 -1.04 14.58 15.30
CA HIS A 88 0.24 14.24 14.70
C HIS A 88 0.04 13.55 13.36
N CYS A 89 1.04 13.66 12.50
CA CYS A 89 1.15 12.88 11.28
C CYS A 89 2.63 12.57 11.04
N ARG A 90 2.93 11.32 10.71
CA ARG A 90 4.30 10.84 10.45
C ARG A 90 4.24 9.89 9.28
N ALA A 91 5.13 10.09 8.31
CA ALA A 91 5.37 9.14 7.26
C ALA A 91 6.83 8.70 7.32
N TYR A 92 7.10 7.40 7.32
CA TYR A 92 8.45 6.87 7.48
C TYR A 92 8.67 5.58 6.72
N ILE A 93 9.93 5.30 6.39
CA ILE A 93 10.32 4.07 5.72
C ILE A 93 10.39 2.95 6.75
N GLU A 94 9.54 1.93 6.58
CA GLU A 94 9.50 0.72 7.40
C GLU A 94 10.32 -0.40 6.73
N MET A 95 11.38 -0.80 7.41
CA MET A 95 12.34 -1.81 6.96
C MET A 95 12.28 -3.11 7.78
N ASN A 96 11.59 -3.10 8.93
CA ASN A 96 11.43 -4.27 9.77
C ASN A 96 10.42 -5.24 9.15
N ARG A 97 10.94 -6.29 8.52
CA ARG A 97 10.15 -7.31 7.82
C ARG A 97 9.18 -8.10 8.72
N GLU A 98 9.32 -7.98 10.04
CA GLU A 98 8.43 -8.59 11.03
C GLU A 98 7.30 -7.64 11.51
N SER A 99 7.22 -6.41 10.96
CA SER A 99 6.18 -5.44 11.33
C SER A 99 4.76 -5.94 11.01
N GLU A 100 3.74 -5.32 11.62
CA GLU A 100 2.35 -5.64 11.31
C GLU A 100 2.02 -5.37 9.83
N SER A 101 2.56 -4.31 9.25
CA SER A 101 2.35 -3.94 7.84
C SER A 101 2.90 -4.99 6.87
N TYR A 102 4.10 -5.54 7.11
CA TYR A 102 4.60 -6.65 6.29
C TYR A 102 3.76 -7.92 6.46
N ARG A 103 3.31 -8.24 7.68
CA ARG A 103 2.40 -9.39 7.91
C ARG A 103 1.06 -9.19 7.22
N LEU A 104 0.56 -7.96 7.17
CA LEU A 104 -0.65 -7.59 6.45
C LEU A 104 -0.47 -7.81 4.93
N LEU A 105 0.63 -7.32 4.35
CA LEU A 105 0.96 -7.55 2.94
C LEU A 105 1.11 -9.03 2.60
N ALA A 106 1.67 -9.84 3.49
CA ALA A 106 1.76 -11.29 3.29
C ALA A 106 0.37 -11.97 3.28
N SER A 107 -0.61 -11.43 4.00
CA SER A 107 -1.96 -12.01 4.09
C SER A 107 -2.91 -11.55 2.97
N CYS A 108 -2.63 -10.41 2.31
CA CYS A 108 -3.51 -9.80 1.30
C CYS A 108 -3.54 -10.49 -0.09
N THR A 109 -3.29 -11.79 -0.15
CA THR A 109 -3.29 -12.56 -1.42
C THR A 109 -4.69 -12.87 -1.96
N THR A 110 -5.74 -12.65 -1.16
CA THR A 110 -7.14 -12.84 -1.55
C THR A 110 -8.01 -11.69 -1.03
N PRO A 111 -9.19 -11.43 -1.61
CA PRO A 111 -10.10 -10.39 -1.13
C PRO A 111 -10.46 -10.54 0.35
N GLY A 112 -10.57 -11.78 0.86
CA GLY A 112 -10.98 -12.07 2.23
C GLY A 112 -9.86 -12.09 3.27
N TYR A 113 -8.81 -11.27 3.12
CA TYR A 113 -7.62 -11.32 3.98
C TYR A 113 -7.85 -10.90 5.45
N ASN A 114 -8.99 -10.26 5.73
CA ASN A 114 -9.47 -10.00 7.09
C ASN A 114 -10.99 -10.23 7.17
N ASP A 115 -11.51 -10.27 8.40
CA ASP A 115 -12.93 -10.57 8.64
C ASP A 115 -13.87 -9.58 7.93
N TRP A 116 -13.58 -8.28 8.01
CA TRP A 116 -14.42 -7.25 7.41
C TRP A 116 -14.44 -7.33 5.88
N ASN A 117 -13.28 -7.53 5.25
CA ASN A 117 -13.18 -7.69 3.80
C ASN A 117 -13.82 -8.98 3.31
N ARG A 118 -13.71 -10.08 4.06
CA ARG A 118 -14.41 -11.33 3.73
C ARG A 118 -15.92 -11.11 3.72
N ASP A 119 -16.44 -10.47 4.76
CA ASP A 119 -17.88 -10.30 4.92
C ASP A 119 -18.46 -9.27 3.93
N SER A 120 -17.73 -8.19 3.62
CA SER A 120 -18.12 -7.23 2.57
C SER A 120 -18.03 -7.83 1.17
N PHE A 121 -16.95 -8.56 0.84
CA PHE A 121 -16.82 -9.24 -0.44
C PHE A 121 -17.93 -10.26 -0.66
N ALA A 122 -18.30 -11.02 0.37
CA ALA A 122 -19.40 -11.98 0.30
C ALA A 122 -20.74 -11.29 -0.04
N GLN A 123 -21.03 -10.14 0.59
CA GLN A 123 -22.24 -9.35 0.32
C GLN A 123 -22.27 -8.82 -1.11
N TYR A 124 -21.18 -8.23 -1.59
CA TYR A 124 -21.13 -7.71 -2.96
C TYR A 124 -21.19 -8.83 -4.01
N LEU A 125 -20.58 -9.98 -3.72
CA LEU A 125 -20.65 -11.14 -4.61
C LEU A 125 -22.06 -11.75 -4.66
N GLU A 126 -22.79 -11.75 -3.55
CA GLU A 126 -24.19 -12.18 -3.51
C GLU A 126 -25.06 -11.26 -4.38
N LEU A 127 -24.96 -9.94 -4.17
CA LEU A 127 -25.67 -8.96 -4.99
C LEU A 127 -25.35 -9.10 -6.49
N LEU A 128 -24.08 -9.30 -6.83
CA LEU A 128 -23.65 -9.51 -8.21
C LEU A 128 -24.32 -10.75 -8.83
N LYS A 129 -24.39 -11.85 -8.09
CA LYS A 129 -25.04 -13.10 -8.55
C LYS A 129 -26.56 -12.97 -8.65
N GLU A 130 -27.19 -12.17 -7.80
CA GLU A 130 -28.63 -11.89 -7.92
C GLU A 130 -28.94 -11.10 -9.21
N GLN A 131 -28.07 -10.15 -9.56
CA GLN A 131 -28.19 -9.35 -10.78
C GLN A 131 -27.79 -10.12 -12.05
N HIS A 132 -26.88 -11.09 -11.92
CA HIS A 132 -26.37 -11.93 -12.99
C HIS A 132 -26.54 -13.42 -12.62
N PRO A 133 -27.76 -13.97 -12.73
CA PRO A 133 -28.06 -15.34 -12.28
C PRO A 133 -27.48 -16.43 -13.19
N GLU A 134 -27.07 -16.06 -14.41
CA GLU A 134 -26.41 -16.97 -15.33
C GLU A 134 -25.01 -17.36 -14.83
N PRO A 135 -24.50 -18.54 -15.19
CA PRO A 135 -23.13 -18.93 -14.83
C PRO A 135 -22.11 -17.90 -15.34
N LEU A 136 -21.23 -17.44 -14.45
CA LEU A 136 -20.20 -16.48 -14.81
C LEU A 136 -19.22 -17.10 -15.83
N PRO A 137 -18.74 -16.32 -16.82
CA PRO A 137 -17.67 -16.75 -17.70
C PRO A 137 -16.41 -17.15 -16.92
N VAL A 138 -15.66 -18.12 -17.44
CA VAL A 138 -14.44 -18.64 -16.81
C VAL A 138 -13.31 -18.63 -17.84
N TYR A 139 -12.20 -17.97 -17.50
CA TYR A 139 -11.02 -17.83 -18.35
C TYR A 139 -9.77 -18.41 -17.69
N SER A 140 -8.89 -18.99 -18.50
CA SER A 140 -7.54 -19.33 -18.06
C SER A 140 -6.67 -18.08 -18.07
N LEU A 141 -6.29 -17.59 -16.88
CA LEU A 141 -5.46 -16.39 -16.73
C LEU A 141 -3.98 -16.58 -17.15
N GLN A 142 -3.62 -17.76 -17.64
CA GLN A 142 -2.25 -18.12 -18.01
C GLN A 142 -1.26 -17.80 -16.87
N GLU A 143 -0.25 -16.97 -17.15
CA GLU A 143 0.79 -16.57 -16.19
C GLU A 143 0.50 -15.23 -15.49
N CYS A 144 -0.68 -14.64 -15.70
CA CYS A 144 -1.06 -13.38 -15.06
C CYS A 144 -1.14 -13.55 -13.53
N PRO A 145 -0.41 -12.74 -12.74
CA PRO A 145 -0.56 -12.73 -11.29
C PRO A 145 -2.00 -12.50 -10.83
N ARG A 146 -2.39 -13.18 -9.75
CA ARG A 146 -3.76 -13.15 -9.21
C ARG A 146 -4.00 -12.07 -8.17
N ALA A 147 -2.94 -11.46 -7.65
CA ALA A 147 -3.00 -10.39 -6.67
C ALA A 147 -1.99 -9.33 -7.05
N TRP A 148 -2.35 -8.07 -6.83
CA TRP A 148 -1.59 -6.90 -7.22
C TRP A 148 -1.70 -5.84 -6.14
N ILE A 149 -0.57 -5.37 -5.65
CA ILE A 149 -0.48 -4.35 -4.61
C ILE A 149 -0.05 -3.06 -5.30
N PRO A 150 -0.74 -1.93 -5.05
CA PRO A 150 -0.30 -0.65 -5.57
C PRO A 150 1.05 -0.28 -4.97
N ILE A 151 1.92 0.29 -5.79
CA ILE A 151 3.23 0.79 -5.38
C ILE A 151 3.38 2.24 -5.83
N CYS A 152 4.22 2.99 -5.15
CA CYS A 152 4.57 4.36 -5.50
C CYS A 152 6.07 4.46 -5.82
N SER A 153 6.47 5.57 -6.43
CA SER A 153 7.88 5.90 -6.65
C SER A 153 8.25 7.12 -5.82
N TYR A 154 9.39 7.03 -5.14
CA TYR A 154 9.98 8.15 -4.42
C TYR A 154 11.49 8.18 -4.65
N ARG A 155 11.99 9.27 -5.23
CA ARG A 155 13.40 9.46 -5.58
C ARG A 155 13.99 8.31 -6.41
N GLY A 156 13.21 7.80 -7.36
CA GLY A 156 13.59 6.76 -8.30
C GLY A 156 13.62 5.35 -7.71
N LYS A 157 13.03 5.14 -6.52
CA LYS A 157 12.85 3.82 -5.91
C LYS A 157 11.38 3.53 -5.70
N TYR A 158 11.01 2.26 -5.80
CA TYR A 158 9.64 1.81 -5.56
C TYR A 158 9.42 1.40 -4.11
N TYR A 159 8.28 1.82 -3.57
CA TYR A 159 7.81 1.52 -2.22
C TYR A 159 6.35 1.06 -2.27
N VAL A 160 5.90 0.39 -1.23
CA VAL A 160 4.46 0.29 -0.96
C VAL A 160 4.06 1.46 -0.10
N ASP A 161 3.16 2.30 -0.58
CA ASP A 161 2.51 3.31 0.25
C ASP A 161 1.37 2.67 1.04
N MET A 162 1.49 2.66 2.37
CA MET A 162 0.48 2.06 3.25
C MET A 162 -0.72 2.99 3.52
N LEU A 163 -0.69 4.26 3.09
CA LEU A 163 -1.82 5.18 3.26
C LEU A 163 -3.00 4.82 2.34
N TYR A 164 -2.73 4.70 1.03
CA TYR A 164 -3.73 4.39 0.01
C TYR A 164 -3.50 3.01 -0.63
N TRP A 165 -3.29 2.00 0.21
CA TRP A 165 -3.05 0.65 -0.27
C TRP A 165 -4.37 -0.06 -0.62
N TYR A 166 -4.73 -0.03 -1.91
CA TYR A 166 -5.91 -0.72 -2.46
C TYR A 166 -5.53 -1.86 -3.41
N PRO A 167 -5.39 -3.10 -2.90
CA PRO A 167 -5.06 -4.25 -3.73
C PRO A 167 -6.11 -4.58 -4.78
N ILE A 168 -5.67 -5.33 -5.79
CA ILE A 168 -6.52 -5.93 -6.83
C ILE A 168 -6.33 -7.43 -6.79
N TRP A 169 -7.43 -8.17 -6.91
CA TRP A 169 -7.44 -9.62 -7.04
C TRP A 169 -8.15 -10.05 -8.32
N ILE A 170 -7.55 -11.01 -9.02
CA ILE A 170 -8.05 -11.51 -10.30
C ILE A 170 -8.25 -13.02 -10.15
N THR A 171 -9.48 -13.46 -10.41
CA THR A 171 -9.87 -14.86 -10.49
C THR A 171 -10.23 -15.21 -11.93
N GLU A 172 -10.58 -16.46 -12.19
CA GLU A 172 -10.96 -16.90 -13.55
C GLU A 172 -12.25 -16.25 -14.07
N SER A 173 -13.06 -15.66 -13.18
CA SER A 173 -14.36 -15.05 -13.52
C SER A 173 -14.52 -13.61 -13.05
N LEU A 174 -13.71 -13.18 -12.08
CA LEU A 174 -13.90 -11.91 -11.39
C LEU A 174 -12.62 -11.08 -11.37
N PHE A 175 -12.78 -9.80 -11.66
CA PHE A 175 -11.80 -8.75 -11.39
C PHE A 175 -12.26 -7.98 -10.16
N VAL A 176 -11.53 -8.08 -9.05
CA VAL A 176 -11.92 -7.55 -7.75
C VAL A 176 -10.99 -6.42 -7.37
N ARG A 177 -11.52 -5.24 -7.08
CA ARG A 177 -10.73 -4.11 -6.57
C ARG A 177 -11.06 -3.85 -5.12
N GLN A 178 -10.06 -3.65 -4.28
CA GLN A 178 -10.29 -3.05 -2.97
C GLN A 178 -10.78 -1.61 -3.17
N MET A 179 -11.86 -1.28 -2.49
CA MET A 179 -12.37 0.09 -2.35
C MET A 179 -12.41 0.46 -0.86
N MET A 180 -12.75 1.71 -0.54
CA MET A 180 -12.96 2.14 0.85
C MET A 180 -14.02 1.30 1.59
N ASP A 181 -15.06 0.84 0.89
CA ASP A 181 -16.17 0.06 1.46
C ASP A 181 -15.96 -1.47 1.39
N GLY A 182 -14.79 -1.90 0.89
CA GLY A 182 -14.42 -3.31 0.81
C GLY A 182 -14.08 -3.76 -0.61
N PRO A 183 -13.82 -5.06 -0.81
CA PRO A 183 -13.50 -5.61 -2.12
C PRO A 183 -14.75 -5.67 -3.00
N PHE A 184 -14.68 -4.98 -4.15
CA PHE A 184 -15.79 -4.89 -5.10
C PHE A 184 -15.52 -5.78 -6.32
N PRO A 185 -16.28 -6.88 -6.52
CA PRO A 185 -16.14 -7.75 -7.68
C PRO A 185 -16.77 -7.12 -8.94
N SER A 186 -16.08 -7.30 -10.06
CA SER A 186 -16.59 -7.07 -11.42
C SER A 186 -16.51 -8.39 -12.19
N ILE A 187 -17.44 -8.64 -13.11
CA ILE A 187 -17.42 -9.82 -13.98
C ILE A 187 -16.33 -9.62 -15.03
N ILE A 188 -15.54 -10.65 -15.32
CA ILE A 188 -14.67 -10.68 -16.50
C ILE A 188 -15.52 -11.21 -17.66
N ASP A 189 -15.76 -10.38 -18.68
CA ASP A 189 -16.51 -10.76 -19.89
C ASP A 189 -15.61 -11.16 -21.06
N ALA A 190 -14.35 -10.74 -21.01
CA ALA A 190 -13.32 -11.20 -21.92
C ALA A 190 -11.95 -11.06 -21.27
N PHE A 191 -11.07 -11.98 -21.65
CA PHE A 191 -9.66 -11.95 -21.28
C PHE A 191 -8.81 -12.34 -22.48
N GLU A 192 -7.78 -11.55 -22.73
CA GLU A 192 -6.77 -11.81 -23.76
C GLU A 192 -5.37 -11.55 -23.19
N ARG A 193 -4.44 -12.45 -23.49
CA ARG A 193 -3.01 -12.19 -23.36
C ARG A 193 -2.50 -11.76 -24.73
N ILE A 194 -2.26 -10.46 -24.89
CA ILE A 194 -1.80 -9.87 -26.15
C ILE A 194 -0.34 -10.26 -26.42
N ASP A 195 0.49 -10.20 -25.38
CA ASP A 195 1.88 -10.67 -25.41
C ASP A 195 2.34 -11.09 -23.99
N PRO A 196 3.56 -11.62 -23.79
CA PRO A 196 4.02 -12.05 -22.46
C PRO A 196 4.00 -10.98 -21.37
N THR A 197 3.97 -9.70 -21.76
CA THR A 197 3.99 -8.52 -20.91
C THR A 197 2.70 -7.70 -20.97
N HIS A 198 1.67 -8.14 -21.69
CA HIS A 198 0.42 -7.38 -21.86
C HIS A 198 -0.80 -8.29 -21.76
N TYR A 199 -1.62 -8.02 -20.74
CA TYR A 199 -2.93 -8.66 -20.54
C TYR A 199 -4.04 -7.62 -20.69
N CYS A 200 -5.14 -8.00 -21.32
CA CYS A 200 -6.31 -7.16 -21.49
C CYS A 200 -7.54 -7.87 -20.89
N PHE A 201 -8.25 -7.16 -20.03
CA PHE A 201 -9.49 -7.60 -19.41
C PHE A 201 -10.62 -6.69 -19.88
N ARG A 202 -11.77 -7.28 -20.22
CA ARG A 202 -13.03 -6.56 -20.31
C ARG A 202 -13.89 -6.91 -19.11
N THR A 203 -14.41 -5.89 -18.44
CA THR A 203 -15.18 -6.05 -17.21
C THR A 203 -16.54 -5.39 -17.30
N THR A 204 -17.54 -5.99 -16.67
CA THR A 204 -18.86 -5.38 -16.45
C THR A 204 -19.30 -5.52 -14.99
N ALA A 205 -20.41 -4.85 -14.67
CA ALA A 205 -21.04 -4.88 -13.35
C ALA A 205 -20.13 -4.42 -12.19
N GLY A 206 -19.07 -3.69 -12.53
CA GLY A 206 -18.08 -3.15 -11.61
C GLY A 206 -18.34 -1.70 -11.21
N TYR A 207 -17.64 -1.26 -10.18
CA TYR A 207 -17.62 0.12 -9.72
C TYR A 207 -16.96 1.06 -10.77
N LEU A 208 -17.44 2.31 -10.91
CA LEU A 208 -16.88 3.40 -11.75
C LEU A 208 -16.90 3.23 -13.28
N ASP A 209 -17.80 2.41 -13.85
CA ASP A 209 -17.91 2.22 -15.30
C ASP A 209 -16.57 1.87 -15.99
N ILE A 210 -15.68 1.16 -15.28
CA ILE A 210 -14.47 0.61 -15.87
C ILE A 210 -14.85 -0.61 -16.69
N GLN A 211 -14.61 -0.53 -17.99
CA GLN A 211 -14.99 -1.57 -18.96
C GLN A 211 -13.79 -2.31 -19.53
N GLN A 212 -12.60 -1.69 -19.43
CA GLN A 212 -11.35 -2.31 -19.85
C GLN A 212 -10.26 -2.05 -18.82
N VAL A 213 -9.44 -3.08 -18.59
CA VAL A 213 -8.21 -2.97 -17.82
C VAL A 213 -7.08 -3.60 -18.62
N ASP A 214 -6.07 -2.79 -18.96
CA ASP A 214 -4.82 -3.29 -19.52
C ASP A 214 -3.77 -3.37 -18.43
N VAL A 215 -3.05 -4.50 -18.40
CA VAL A 215 -1.95 -4.75 -17.47
C VAL A 215 -0.68 -4.89 -18.29
N TYR A 216 0.17 -3.87 -18.22
CA TYR A 216 1.46 -3.81 -18.90
C TYR A 216 2.58 -4.13 -17.92
N ILE A 217 3.24 -5.28 -18.03
CA ILE A 217 4.43 -5.61 -17.25
C ILE A 217 5.60 -4.77 -17.79
N VAL A 218 6.05 -3.80 -17.00
CA VAL A 218 7.11 -2.84 -17.38
C VAL A 218 8.48 -3.20 -16.78
N ASP A 219 8.50 -3.99 -15.70
CA ASP A 219 9.70 -4.64 -15.16
C ASP A 219 9.42 -6.15 -15.03
N PRO A 220 9.86 -6.99 -15.98
CA PRO A 220 9.61 -8.44 -15.93
C PRO A 220 10.28 -9.16 -14.75
N VAL A 221 11.39 -8.61 -14.21
CA VAL A 221 12.15 -9.24 -13.12
C VAL A 221 11.41 -9.04 -11.81
N ARG A 222 11.01 -7.80 -11.52
CA ARG A 222 10.22 -7.46 -10.32
C ARG A 222 8.71 -7.60 -10.54
N LYS A 223 8.28 -7.96 -11.75
CA LYS A 223 6.89 -8.03 -12.18
C LYS A 223 6.10 -6.75 -11.88
N ILE A 224 6.77 -5.60 -11.96
CA ILE A 224 6.09 -4.30 -11.83
C ILE A 224 5.29 -4.08 -13.11
N ALA A 225 4.04 -3.67 -12.93
CA ALA A 225 3.10 -3.43 -13.99
C ALA A 225 2.47 -2.06 -13.89
N VAL A 226 2.17 -1.46 -15.04
CA VAL A 226 1.25 -0.34 -15.15
C VAL A 226 -0.13 -0.92 -15.47
N PHE A 227 -1.11 -0.59 -14.62
CA PHE A 227 -2.51 -0.86 -14.90
C PHE A 227 -3.13 0.38 -15.52
N ALA A 228 -3.76 0.23 -16.68
CA ALA A 228 -4.56 1.26 -17.33
C ALA A 228 -6.04 0.89 -17.24
N PHE A 229 -6.83 1.73 -16.56
CA PHE A 229 -8.26 1.52 -16.38
C PHE A 229 -9.04 2.46 -17.29
N SER A 230 -9.77 1.90 -18.23
CA SER A 230 -10.52 2.66 -19.24
C SER A 230 -12.03 2.41 -19.12
N GLY A 231 -12.81 3.44 -19.47
CA GLY A 231 -14.26 3.32 -19.64
C GLY A 231 -14.62 2.80 -21.02
N GLU A 232 -15.67 3.37 -21.62
CA GLU A 232 -16.11 3.03 -22.98
C GLU A 232 -15.06 3.33 -24.06
N GLU A 233 -14.23 4.36 -23.85
CA GLU A 233 -13.15 4.76 -24.76
C GLU A 233 -11.81 4.19 -24.26
N PRO A 234 -11.29 3.09 -24.84
CA PRO A 234 -10.09 2.43 -24.32
C PRO A 234 -8.82 3.25 -24.47
N GLU A 235 -8.77 4.06 -25.53
CA GLU A 235 -7.62 4.89 -25.95
C GLU A 235 -7.28 5.99 -24.92
N ASN A 236 -8.20 6.29 -23.99
CA ASN A 236 -8.07 7.34 -22.99
C ASN A 236 -8.30 6.77 -21.59
N PRO A 237 -7.27 6.18 -20.95
CA PRO A 237 -7.40 5.61 -19.63
C PRO A 237 -7.81 6.68 -18.61
N ARG A 238 -8.81 6.37 -17.80
CA ARG A 238 -9.27 7.24 -16.72
C ARG A 238 -8.27 7.31 -15.59
N TYR A 239 -7.53 6.22 -15.38
CA TYR A 239 -6.56 6.09 -14.31
C TYR A 239 -5.43 5.16 -14.73
N LEU A 240 -4.21 5.52 -14.34
CA LEU A 240 -3.00 4.72 -14.48
C LEU A 240 -2.37 4.56 -13.09
N GLY A 241 -1.93 3.35 -12.77
CA GLY A 241 -1.27 3.07 -11.49
C GLY A 241 -0.20 2.01 -11.62
N LEU A 242 0.82 2.09 -10.77
CA LEU A 242 1.83 1.05 -10.64
C LEU A 242 1.40 -0.01 -9.64
N TYR A 243 1.62 -1.27 -10.02
CA TYR A 243 1.32 -2.41 -9.20
C TYR A 243 2.44 -3.44 -9.28
N ALA A 244 2.61 -4.21 -8.22
CA ALA A 244 3.47 -5.39 -8.22
C ALA A 244 2.78 -6.53 -7.46
N PRO A 245 3.08 -7.80 -7.81
CA PRO A 245 2.46 -8.92 -7.15
C PRO A 245 3.08 -9.17 -5.76
N PRO A 246 2.33 -9.73 -4.78
CA PRO A 246 2.79 -9.91 -3.41
C PRO A 246 4.16 -10.58 -3.26
N GLU A 247 4.49 -11.51 -4.16
CA GLU A 247 5.75 -12.25 -4.14
C GLU A 247 6.99 -11.37 -4.34
N THR A 248 6.82 -10.21 -4.96
CA THR A 248 7.89 -9.24 -5.24
C THR A 248 7.82 -8.02 -4.34
N VAL A 249 6.59 -7.64 -3.94
CA VAL A 249 6.32 -6.53 -3.03
C VAL A 249 6.91 -6.75 -1.65
N ARG A 250 6.91 -7.99 -1.15
CA ARG A 250 7.52 -8.33 0.15
C ARG A 250 9.00 -7.98 0.28
N GLU A 251 9.70 -7.78 -0.85
CA GLU A 251 11.11 -7.39 -0.90
C GLU A 251 11.29 -5.85 -0.95
N MET A 252 10.21 -5.10 -1.22
CA MET A 252 10.21 -3.63 -1.26
C MET A 252 10.11 -3.06 0.15
N ASP A 253 10.71 -1.90 0.39
CA ASP A 253 10.49 -1.16 1.64
C ASP A 253 9.08 -0.54 1.63
N LEU A 254 8.49 -0.32 2.80
CA LEU A 254 7.16 0.30 2.93
C LEU A 254 7.31 1.76 3.35
N ILE A 255 6.32 2.58 3.00
CA ILE A 255 6.11 3.89 3.60
C ILE A 255 4.88 3.77 4.50
N GLU A 256 5.15 3.78 5.80
CA GLU A 256 4.16 3.65 6.86
C GLU A 256 3.69 5.03 7.32
N TRP A 257 2.42 5.11 7.69
CA TRP A 257 1.78 6.34 8.12
C TRP A 257 1.19 6.19 9.52
N ASP A 258 1.61 7.05 10.44
CA ASP A 258 1.10 7.16 11.81
C ASP A 258 0.49 8.54 12.01
N PHE A 259 -0.83 8.60 12.19
CA PHE A 259 -1.56 9.86 12.23
C PHE A 259 -2.79 9.83 13.13
N THR A 260 -3.19 11.01 13.60
CA THR A 260 -4.46 11.22 14.33
C THR A 260 -5.64 11.51 13.42
N GLU A 261 -5.38 12.20 12.32
CA GLU A 261 -6.36 12.55 11.27
C GLU A 261 -5.76 12.13 9.94
N SER A 262 -6.59 11.62 9.02
CA SER A 262 -6.10 11.08 7.75
C SER A 262 -5.35 12.16 6.98
N PRO A 263 -4.07 11.93 6.61
CA PRO A 263 -3.36 12.81 5.71
C PRO A 263 -3.96 12.74 4.30
N ASP A 264 -3.67 13.77 3.50
CA ASP A 264 -4.07 13.84 2.09
C ASP A 264 -3.07 13.08 1.18
N GLY A 265 -1.88 12.78 1.69
CA GLY A 265 -0.81 12.06 1.00
C GLY A 265 0.12 12.97 0.18
N ASP A 266 -0.21 14.26 0.05
CA ASP A 266 0.61 15.28 -0.61
C ASP A 266 1.70 15.88 0.29
N GLU A 267 1.76 15.45 1.56
CA GLU A 267 2.82 15.82 2.48
C GLU A 267 4.20 15.29 2.04
N ILE A 268 4.19 14.27 1.17
CA ILE A 268 5.36 13.73 0.48
C ILE A 268 5.31 14.15 -1.00
N ASP A 269 6.41 14.73 -1.47
CA ASP A 269 6.65 14.99 -2.89
C ASP A 269 7.03 13.68 -3.60
N TRP A 270 6.01 12.98 -4.09
CA TRP A 270 6.14 11.71 -4.82
C TRP A 270 6.74 11.92 -6.20
N ASP A 271 7.43 10.91 -6.73
CA ASP A 271 7.76 10.94 -8.16
C ASP A 271 6.47 10.76 -8.96
N GLU A 272 6.34 11.48 -10.08
CA GLU A 272 5.29 11.26 -11.07
C GLU A 272 5.84 10.39 -12.21
N PRO A 273 5.53 9.08 -12.27
CA PRO A 273 6.08 8.22 -13.31
C PRO A 273 5.51 8.60 -14.68
N ASP A 274 6.38 8.68 -15.69
CA ASP A 274 5.95 8.75 -17.09
C ASP A 274 5.44 7.38 -17.53
N TYR A 275 4.14 7.14 -17.30
CA TYR A 275 3.49 5.88 -17.61
C TYR A 275 3.55 5.54 -19.10
N GLU A 276 3.45 6.52 -19.99
CA GLU A 276 3.53 6.30 -21.43
C GLU A 276 4.93 5.81 -21.82
N ALA A 277 5.98 6.44 -21.28
CA ALA A 277 7.35 6.00 -21.48
C ALA A 277 7.62 4.61 -20.89
N LEU A 278 7.09 4.30 -19.70
CA LEU A 278 7.20 2.96 -19.10
C LEU A 278 6.53 1.89 -19.97
N ILE A 279 5.32 2.16 -20.45
CA ILE A 279 4.55 1.25 -21.31
C ILE A 279 5.25 1.05 -22.66
N ALA A 280 5.78 2.12 -23.26
CA ALA A 280 6.51 2.06 -24.53
C ALA A 280 7.87 1.34 -24.40
N GLY A 281 8.54 1.55 -23.27
CA GLY A 281 9.85 0.98 -22.95
C GLY A 281 9.84 -0.52 -22.64
N ARG A 282 8.68 -1.11 -22.32
CA ARG A 282 8.55 -2.51 -21.85
C ARG A 282 9.22 -3.57 -22.75
N ASN A 283 9.26 -3.31 -24.06
CA ASN A 283 9.82 -4.23 -25.05
C ASN A 283 11.33 -4.06 -25.29
N SER A 284 11.93 -2.99 -24.77
CA SER A 284 13.35 -2.67 -24.98
C SER A 284 14.32 -3.49 -24.11
N GLY A 285 13.82 -4.13 -23.04
CA GLY A 285 14.62 -4.91 -22.10
C GLY A 285 15.05 -6.32 -22.55
N SER A 286 14.81 -6.72 -23.81
CA SER A 286 15.15 -8.08 -24.29
C SER A 286 16.43 -8.19 -25.15
N VAL A 287 17.15 -7.09 -25.43
CA VAL A 287 18.21 -7.11 -26.46
C VAL A 287 19.66 -7.19 -25.91
N ASP A 288 19.96 -6.83 -24.66
CA ASP A 288 21.37 -6.62 -24.24
C ASP A 288 21.91 -7.58 -23.18
N LEU A 289 21.68 -8.90 -23.31
CA LEU A 289 22.35 -9.90 -22.43
C LEU A 289 22.99 -11.10 -23.16
N GLN A 290 23.26 -11.02 -24.47
CA GLN A 290 23.95 -12.10 -25.20
C GLN A 290 25.22 -11.72 -25.98
N THR A 291 25.83 -10.56 -25.72
CA THR A 291 27.09 -10.18 -26.41
C THR A 291 28.23 -9.72 -25.51
N GLU A 292 28.45 -10.38 -24.37
CA GLU A 292 29.79 -10.37 -23.75
C GLU A 292 30.13 -11.76 -23.22
N ASN A 293 30.74 -12.57 -24.09
CA ASN A 293 31.77 -13.56 -23.75
C ASN A 293 32.18 -14.32 -25.02
N LYS A 294 33.02 -13.68 -25.84
CA LYS A 294 33.98 -14.42 -26.67
C LYS A 294 35.37 -14.12 -26.10
N PRO A 295 36.12 -15.13 -25.64
CA PRO A 295 37.53 -14.93 -25.32
C PRO A 295 38.29 -14.76 -26.64
N GLU A 296 39.12 -13.72 -26.72
CA GLU A 296 40.10 -13.57 -27.80
C GLU A 296 41.19 -14.64 -27.66
N GLU A 297 41.50 -15.32 -28.77
CA GLU A 297 42.67 -16.20 -28.94
C GLU A 297 43.94 -15.39 -29.22
#